data_AF-A0AAE1YYC0-F1
#
_entry.id   AF-A0AAE1YYC0-F1
#
_cell.length_a   1.000
_cell.length_b   1.000
_cell.length_c   1.000
_cell.angle_alpha   90.00
_cell.angle_beta   90.00
_cell.angle_gamma   90.00
#
_symmetry.space_group_name_H-M   'P 1'
#
loop_
_entity.id
_entity.type
_entity.pdbx_description
1 polymer ?
#
loop_
_entity_poly.entity_id
_entity_poly.type
_entity_poly.pdbx_seq_one_letter_code
_entity_poly.pdbx_strand_id
1 'polypeptide(L)'
;MEWESDERELKAAGAQPLGDGRVGFLIRGWEIESRKRSILNSSLLQQWEEKLQTSHLPEMVFGESSLVLKHVSSGIKIHFNAFDALCGWKQEALPPVEVPAAAKWKFRSKPTDQVILDYDYTFTTPYSGSAVVEKNSKSGRGAADESSCIAHWEDCKEELDMVALASKEPILFYDEVILYEDELADNGVSLLTVKVRVMPSGWFLLLRFWLRVDGVLMRLRDTRMHCTFRENEEPIILRESCWREITFKALSSKGYPTDSAAYSDPGIISERLPIVKRKTQKLIIS
;
A
#
# COMPACT_ATOMS: atom_id res chain seq x y z
N MET A 1 -5.62 6.11 16.63
CA MET A 1 -4.68 6.75 17.57
C MET A 1 -3.92 7.77 16.74
N GLU A 2 -4.19 9.06 16.95
CA GLU A 2 -3.42 10.12 16.31
C GLU A 2 -2.05 10.14 16.98
N TRP A 3 -0.98 10.09 16.18
CA TRP A 3 0.38 10.16 16.71
C TRP A 3 0.68 11.61 17.09
N GLU A 4 0.86 11.87 18.40
CA GLU A 4 1.34 13.16 18.88
C GLU A 4 2.87 13.21 18.75
N SER A 5 3.36 14.17 17.99
CA SER A 5 4.80 14.38 17.79
C SER A 5 5.37 15.34 18.84
N ASP A 6 6.59 15.09 19.35
CA ASP A 6 7.28 16.06 20.22
C ASP A 6 7.85 17.18 19.35
N GLU A 7 7.29 18.39 19.50
CA GLU A 7 7.72 19.58 18.76
C GLU A 7 9.23 19.87 18.91
N ARG A 8 9.85 19.48 20.02
CA ARG A 8 11.29 19.68 20.24
C ARG A 8 12.12 18.75 19.36
N GLU A 9 11.70 17.50 19.20
CA GLU A 9 12.37 16.53 18.33
C GLU A 9 12.20 16.90 16.85
N LEU A 10 11.00 17.36 16.46
CA LEU A 10 10.74 17.87 15.11
C LEU A 10 11.64 19.07 14.77
N LYS A 11 11.73 20.05 15.68
CA LYS A 11 12.61 21.22 15.50
C LYS A 11 14.07 20.81 15.43
N ALA A 12 14.52 19.89 16.29
CA ALA A 12 15.90 19.39 16.28
C ALA A 12 16.27 18.67 14.97
N ALA A 13 15.31 17.94 14.38
CA ALA A 13 15.49 17.25 13.11
C ALA A 13 15.35 18.17 11.87
N GLY A 14 14.95 19.44 12.07
CA GLY A 14 14.70 20.39 10.98
C GLY A 14 13.39 20.13 10.23
N ALA A 15 12.43 19.42 10.84
CA ALA A 15 11.13 19.16 10.26
C ALA A 15 10.23 20.40 10.33
N GLN A 16 9.57 20.74 9.23
CA GLN A 16 8.62 21.86 9.15
C GLN A 16 7.24 21.32 8.78
N PRO A 17 6.15 21.68 9.49
CA PRO A 17 4.81 21.25 9.12
C PRO A 17 4.39 21.83 7.77
N LEU A 18 3.61 21.08 6.99
CA LEU A 18 3.23 21.46 5.62
C LEU A 18 2.21 22.61 5.51
N GLY A 19 1.71 23.15 6.62
CA GLY A 19 0.73 24.25 6.63
C GLY A 19 -0.64 23.88 6.05
N ASP A 20 -1.57 24.84 6.06
CA ASP A 20 -2.89 24.76 5.39
C ASP A 20 -3.78 23.56 5.76
N GLY A 21 -3.66 23.06 7.00
CA GLY A 21 -4.44 21.91 7.48
C GLY A 21 -4.02 20.57 6.88
N ARG A 22 -2.87 20.52 6.19
CA ARG A 22 -2.27 19.27 5.70
C ARG A 22 -1.58 18.53 6.84
N VAL A 23 -1.77 17.22 6.89
CA VAL A 23 -1.13 16.35 7.88
C VAL A 23 0.17 15.84 7.28
N GLY A 24 1.29 16.37 7.76
CA GLY A 24 2.60 16.02 7.21
C GLY A 24 3.69 17.04 7.48
N PHE A 25 4.91 16.69 7.08
CA PHE A 25 6.11 17.48 7.32
C PHE A 25 7.04 17.52 6.10
N LEU A 26 7.76 18.63 5.97
CA LEU A 26 8.95 18.77 5.15
C LEU A 26 10.18 18.52 6.01
N ILE A 27 10.96 17.49 5.69
CA ILE A 27 12.20 17.14 6.40
C ILE A 27 13.27 16.73 5.39
N ARG A 28 14.47 17.33 5.49
CA ARG A 28 15.64 16.97 4.67
C ARG A 28 15.32 16.86 3.16
N GLY A 29 14.50 17.77 2.63
CA GLY A 29 14.10 17.81 1.21
C GLY A 29 12.91 16.92 0.84
N TRP A 30 12.33 16.19 1.78
CA TRP A 30 11.17 15.33 1.60
C TRP A 30 9.91 15.95 2.19
N GLU A 31 8.92 16.22 1.35
CA GLU A 31 7.55 16.53 1.72
C GLU A 31 6.76 15.22 1.86
N ILE A 32 6.38 14.90 3.09
CA ILE A 32 5.63 13.68 3.45
C ILE A 32 4.25 14.11 3.91
N GLU A 33 3.23 13.73 3.16
CA GLU A 33 1.84 14.11 3.41
C GLU A 33 0.95 12.86 3.48
N SER A 34 0.11 12.80 4.51
CA SER A 34 -0.96 11.81 4.61
C SER A 34 -2.32 12.48 4.56
N ARG A 35 -3.28 11.80 3.91
CA ARG A 35 -4.67 12.20 3.82
C ARG A 35 -5.55 11.02 4.22
N LYS A 36 -6.44 11.25 5.17
CA LYS A 36 -7.48 10.30 5.57
C LYS A 36 -8.83 10.93 5.33
N ARG A 37 -9.65 10.27 4.52
CA ARG A 37 -11.00 10.68 4.14
C ARG A 37 -11.97 9.55 4.39
N SER A 38 -13.26 9.84 4.28
CA SER A 38 -14.30 8.82 4.39
C SER A 38 -14.27 7.88 3.19
N ILE A 39 -15.04 6.81 3.29
CA ILE A 39 -15.32 5.93 2.16
C ILE A 39 -15.98 6.70 1.00
N LEU A 40 -15.88 6.15 -0.21
CA LEU A 40 -16.52 6.69 -1.41
C LEU A 40 -18.02 6.91 -1.19
N ASN A 41 -18.51 8.06 -1.66
CA ASN A 41 -19.94 8.29 -1.80
C ASN A 41 -20.46 7.62 -3.08
N SER A 42 -21.79 7.56 -3.25
CA SER A 42 -22.41 6.89 -4.39
C SER A 42 -22.00 7.47 -5.75
N SER A 43 -21.80 8.79 -5.85
CA SER A 43 -21.43 9.43 -7.12
C SER A 43 -19.98 9.13 -7.52
N LEU A 44 -19.03 9.14 -6.58
CA LEU A 44 -17.65 8.76 -6.84
C LEU A 44 -17.52 7.26 -7.10
N LEU A 45 -18.31 6.43 -6.40
CA LEU A 45 -18.36 4.99 -6.62
C LEU A 45 -18.73 4.68 -8.07
N GLN A 46 -19.81 5.27 -8.59
CA GLN A 46 -20.23 5.07 -9.99
C GLN A 46 -19.13 5.50 -10.99
N GLN A 47 -18.46 6.63 -10.73
CA GLN A 47 -17.34 7.06 -11.58
C GLN A 47 -16.17 6.06 -11.57
N TRP A 48 -15.92 5.43 -10.42
CA TRP A 48 -14.87 4.42 -10.30
C TRP A 48 -15.28 3.14 -11.01
N GLU A 49 -16.54 2.72 -10.92
CA GLU A 49 -17.06 1.58 -11.66
C GLU A 49 -16.92 1.76 -13.17
N GLU A 50 -17.22 2.96 -13.68
CA GLU A 50 -17.04 3.31 -15.10
C GLU A 50 -15.56 3.30 -15.50
N LYS A 51 -14.69 3.93 -14.70
CA LYS A 51 -13.24 4.01 -15.00
C LYS A 51 -12.54 2.66 -14.92
N LEU A 52 -12.85 1.87 -13.89
CA LEU A 52 -12.32 0.53 -13.68
C LEU A 52 -13.07 -0.50 -14.53
N GLN A 53 -14.18 -0.13 -15.19
CA GLN A 53 -15.06 -1.00 -15.97
C GLN A 53 -15.42 -2.29 -15.20
N THR A 54 -15.84 -2.12 -13.95
CA THR A 54 -16.26 -3.21 -13.05
C THR A 54 -17.31 -2.69 -12.07
N SER A 55 -18.30 -3.52 -11.74
CA SER A 55 -19.27 -3.23 -10.67
C SER A 55 -18.87 -3.87 -9.33
N HIS A 56 -17.65 -4.43 -9.26
CA HIS A 56 -17.13 -5.10 -8.07
C HIS A 56 -15.99 -4.27 -7.49
N LEU A 57 -16.29 -3.61 -6.36
CA LEU A 57 -15.35 -2.84 -5.55
C LEU A 57 -15.42 -3.33 -4.11
N PRO A 58 -14.35 -3.13 -3.31
CA PRO A 58 -14.40 -3.38 -1.87
C PRO A 58 -15.56 -2.66 -1.20
N GLU A 59 -16.12 -3.23 -0.14
CA GLU A 59 -17.19 -2.59 0.64
C GLU A 59 -16.79 -1.21 1.20
N MET A 60 -15.53 -1.06 1.61
CA MET A 60 -15.00 0.18 2.15
C MET A 60 -13.80 0.65 1.32
N VAL A 61 -14.06 1.51 0.33
CA VAL A 61 -13.00 2.15 -0.47
C VAL A 61 -12.76 3.57 0.00
N PHE A 62 -11.54 3.86 0.48
CA PHE A 62 -11.14 5.19 0.92
C PHE A 62 -10.50 5.96 -0.24
N GLY A 63 -11.32 6.32 -1.24
CA GLY A 63 -10.80 6.77 -2.54
C GLY A 63 -10.03 8.10 -2.53
N GLU A 64 -10.30 8.98 -1.56
CA GLU A 64 -9.57 10.24 -1.38
C GLU A 64 -8.46 10.14 -0.30
N SER A 65 -8.35 9.00 0.37
CA SER A 65 -7.23 8.74 1.28
C SER A 65 -5.98 8.43 0.49
N SER A 66 -4.85 8.99 0.92
CA SER A 66 -3.57 8.80 0.25
C SER A 66 -2.39 9.05 1.17
N LEU A 67 -1.25 8.51 0.79
CA LEU A 67 0.05 8.84 1.36
C LEU A 67 0.98 9.27 0.22
N VAL A 68 1.66 10.40 0.38
CA VAL A 68 2.52 10.99 -0.64
C VAL A 68 3.88 11.31 -0.03
N LEU A 69 4.95 10.90 -0.70
CA LEU A 69 6.33 11.25 -0.40
C LEU A 69 6.92 11.94 -1.63
N LYS A 70 7.24 13.22 -1.50
CA LYS A 70 7.78 14.03 -2.60
C LYS A 70 9.16 14.57 -2.24
N HIS A 71 10.16 14.26 -3.05
CA HIS A 71 11.48 14.84 -2.94
C HIS A 71 11.55 16.15 -3.75
N VAL A 72 11.66 17.27 -3.04
CA VAL A 72 11.43 18.62 -3.59
C VAL A 72 12.43 18.99 -4.70
N SER A 73 13.71 18.62 -4.56
CA SER A 73 14.74 18.99 -5.53
C SER A 73 14.64 18.21 -6.84
N SER A 74 14.44 16.89 -6.77
CA SER A 74 14.32 16.02 -7.95
C SER A 74 12.93 16.01 -8.58
N GLY A 75 11.89 16.41 -7.84
CA GLY A 75 10.50 16.27 -8.25
C GLY A 75 9.95 14.83 -8.20
N ILE A 76 10.73 13.85 -7.73
CA ILE A 76 10.24 12.48 -7.53
C ILE A 76 9.13 12.49 -6.49
N LYS A 77 8.01 11.87 -6.86
CA LYS A 77 6.82 11.73 -6.03
C LYS A 77 6.39 10.27 -6.03
N ILE A 78 6.36 9.69 -4.85
CA ILE A 78 5.81 8.36 -4.61
C ILE A 78 4.48 8.56 -3.91
N HIS A 79 3.42 8.01 -4.48
CA HIS A 79 2.09 8.11 -3.92
C HIS A 79 1.41 6.75 -3.82
N PHE A 80 0.55 6.63 -2.83
CA PHE A 80 -0.23 5.44 -2.53
C PHE A 80 -1.69 5.84 -2.44
N ASN A 81 -2.54 5.24 -3.29
CA ASN A 81 -3.98 5.47 -3.29
C ASN A 81 -4.72 4.17 -3.64
N ALA A 82 -6.01 4.12 -3.32
CA ALA A 82 -6.83 2.93 -3.57
C ALA A 82 -7.10 2.68 -5.07
N PHE A 83 -7.19 3.74 -5.89
CA PHE A 83 -7.53 3.62 -7.30
C PHE A 83 -6.45 2.86 -8.09
N ASP A 84 -5.18 3.26 -7.95
CA ASP A 84 -4.04 2.62 -8.60
C ASP A 84 -3.89 1.16 -8.11
N ALA A 85 -4.17 0.93 -6.83
CA ALA A 85 -4.17 -0.41 -6.27
C ALA A 85 -5.26 -1.31 -6.90
N LEU A 86 -6.46 -0.78 -7.10
CA LEU A 86 -7.57 -1.48 -7.75
C LEU A 86 -7.33 -1.68 -9.26
N CYS A 87 -6.67 -0.72 -9.93
CA CYS A 87 -6.20 -0.90 -11.30
C CYS A 87 -5.22 -2.09 -11.40
N GLY A 88 -4.26 -2.17 -10.48
CA GLY A 88 -3.31 -3.28 -10.42
C GLY A 88 -3.99 -4.62 -10.11
N TRP A 89 -4.98 -4.60 -9.23
CA TRP A 89 -5.82 -5.75 -8.94
C TRP A 89 -6.56 -6.25 -10.18
N LYS A 90 -7.21 -5.38 -10.96
CA LYS A 90 -7.93 -5.76 -12.18
C LYS A 90 -7.01 -6.41 -13.23
N GLN A 91 -5.75 -5.98 -13.29
CA GLN A 91 -4.75 -6.56 -14.21
C GLN A 91 -4.17 -7.88 -13.70
N GLU A 92 -4.36 -8.19 -12.42
CA GLU A 92 -3.88 -9.41 -11.81
C GLU A 92 -4.83 -10.57 -12.14
N ALA A 93 -4.41 -11.44 -13.04
CA ALA A 93 -5.17 -12.62 -13.45
C ALA A 93 -5.00 -13.79 -12.46
N LEU A 94 -5.35 -13.60 -11.19
CA LEU A 94 -5.37 -14.69 -10.21
C LEU A 94 -6.58 -15.60 -10.44
N PRO A 95 -6.44 -16.92 -10.21
CA PRO A 95 -7.57 -17.82 -10.27
C PRO A 95 -8.58 -17.47 -9.18
N PRO A 96 -9.89 -17.59 -9.45
CA PRO A 96 -10.92 -17.37 -8.44
C PRO A 96 -10.69 -18.26 -7.21
N VAL A 97 -10.81 -17.67 -6.03
CA VAL A 97 -10.71 -18.44 -4.78
C VAL A 97 -12.03 -19.16 -4.56
N GLU A 98 -11.99 -20.49 -4.66
CA GLU A 98 -13.18 -21.32 -4.42
C GLU A 98 -13.50 -21.38 -2.92
N VAL A 99 -14.48 -20.59 -2.51
CA VAL A 99 -15.04 -20.62 -1.15
C VAL A 99 -16.34 -21.44 -1.18
N PRO A 100 -16.64 -22.31 -0.21
CA PRO A 100 -17.95 -22.95 -0.12
C PRO A 100 -19.12 -21.94 -0.09
N ALA A 101 -18.87 -20.74 0.44
CA ALA A 101 -19.78 -19.61 0.42
C ALA A 101 -19.83 -18.84 -0.91
N ALA A 102 -18.88 -19.04 -1.83
CA ALA A 102 -18.87 -18.38 -3.15
C ALA A 102 -20.10 -18.74 -3.99
N ALA A 103 -20.77 -19.88 -3.68
CA ALA A 103 -22.08 -20.18 -4.21
C ALA A 103 -23.13 -19.09 -3.90
N LYS A 104 -23.04 -18.40 -2.76
CA LYS A 104 -23.89 -17.25 -2.40
C LYS A 104 -23.42 -15.94 -3.07
N TRP A 105 -22.11 -15.74 -3.25
CA TRP A 105 -21.56 -14.60 -4.00
C TRP A 105 -22.04 -14.59 -5.47
N LYS A 106 -22.20 -15.79 -6.06
CA LYS A 106 -22.78 -15.98 -7.40
C LYS A 106 -24.21 -15.42 -7.56
N PHE A 107 -25.01 -15.34 -6.49
CA PHE A 107 -26.42 -14.94 -6.57
C PHE A 107 -26.68 -13.43 -6.52
N ARG A 108 -25.67 -12.59 -6.24
CA ARG A 108 -25.82 -11.12 -6.40
C ARG A 108 -25.74 -10.70 -7.88
N SER A 109 -25.20 -11.56 -8.74
CA SER A 109 -25.18 -11.43 -10.19
C SER A 109 -26.41 -12.13 -10.79
N LYS A 110 -26.98 -11.61 -11.89
CA LYS A 110 -28.25 -12.08 -12.45
C LYS A 110 -28.25 -13.60 -12.74
N PRO A 111 -29.38 -14.33 -12.58
CA PRO A 111 -29.39 -15.80 -12.50
C PRO A 111 -29.25 -16.57 -13.82
N THR A 112 -29.05 -15.89 -14.97
CA THR A 112 -29.27 -16.50 -16.29
C THR A 112 -28.02 -16.90 -17.06
N ASP A 113 -26.82 -16.56 -16.62
CA ASP A 113 -25.59 -16.94 -17.30
C ASP A 113 -24.86 -18.01 -16.51
N GLN A 114 -24.31 -19.02 -17.21
CA GLN A 114 -23.31 -19.91 -16.64
C GLN A 114 -22.08 -19.06 -16.29
N VAL A 115 -22.05 -18.51 -15.08
CA VAL A 115 -21.00 -17.60 -14.63
C VAL A 115 -19.72 -18.40 -14.43
N ILE A 116 -18.91 -18.48 -15.49
CA ILE A 116 -17.46 -18.58 -15.36
C ILE A 116 -17.07 -17.40 -14.46
N LEU A 117 -16.46 -17.69 -13.31
CA LEU A 117 -15.97 -16.64 -12.43
C LEU A 117 -14.80 -15.97 -13.14
N ASP A 118 -15.05 -14.84 -13.79
CA ASP A 118 -14.01 -14.04 -14.43
C ASP A 118 -13.15 -13.28 -13.39
N TYR A 119 -13.47 -13.42 -12.09
CA TYR A 119 -12.87 -12.61 -11.05
C TYR A 119 -12.80 -13.29 -9.65
N ASP A 120 -11.76 -12.96 -8.86
CA ASP A 120 -11.40 -13.62 -7.61
C ASP A 120 -12.09 -13.09 -6.34
N TYR A 121 -12.83 -11.98 -6.40
CA TYR A 121 -13.51 -11.30 -5.28
C TYR A 121 -12.63 -11.01 -4.05
N THR A 122 -11.32 -11.18 -4.16
CA THR A 122 -10.39 -11.01 -3.03
C THR A 122 -9.65 -9.70 -3.05
N PHE A 123 -9.79 -8.93 -4.14
CA PHE A 123 -9.14 -7.64 -4.37
C PHE A 123 -7.62 -7.71 -4.18
N THR A 124 -7.03 -8.85 -4.52
CA THR A 124 -5.58 -9.06 -4.40
C THR A 124 -4.85 -8.22 -5.44
N THR A 125 -3.98 -7.32 -4.98
CA THR A 125 -3.25 -6.40 -5.87
C THR A 125 -1.73 -6.67 -5.86
N PRO A 126 -1.04 -6.57 -7.01
CA PRO A 126 0.43 -6.55 -7.08
C PRO A 126 1.00 -5.14 -6.83
N TYR A 127 0.14 -4.16 -6.52
CA TYR A 127 0.50 -2.77 -6.34
C TYR A 127 1.65 -2.57 -5.34
N SER A 128 2.63 -1.77 -5.75
CA SER A 128 3.88 -1.52 -5.01
C SER A 128 4.19 -0.02 -4.91
N GLY A 129 3.15 0.82 -4.94
CA GLY A 129 3.25 2.28 -5.01
C GLY A 129 3.40 2.82 -6.42
N SER A 130 2.88 4.02 -6.65
CA SER A 130 3.00 4.74 -7.90
C SER A 130 4.12 5.77 -7.77
N ALA A 131 5.08 5.79 -8.71
CA ALA A 131 6.22 6.69 -8.66
C ALA A 131 6.33 7.48 -9.96
N VAL A 132 6.27 8.81 -9.84
CA VAL A 132 6.30 9.76 -10.96
C VAL A 132 7.34 10.86 -10.68
N VAL A 133 7.90 11.43 -11.74
CA VAL A 133 8.78 12.59 -11.67
C VAL A 133 8.02 13.81 -12.18
N GLU A 134 7.75 14.77 -11.30
CA GLU A 134 7.13 16.04 -11.66
C GLU A 134 8.24 17.04 -12.04
N LYS A 135 8.35 17.40 -13.33
CA LYS A 135 9.25 18.48 -13.76
C LYS A 135 8.65 19.82 -13.33
N ASN A 136 9.36 20.56 -12.48
CA ASN A 136 8.97 21.93 -12.12
C ASN A 136 9.16 22.87 -13.34
N SER A 137 8.13 23.03 -14.17
CA SER A 137 8.10 24.00 -15.27
C SER A 137 7.96 25.44 -14.73
N LYS A 138 9.04 25.98 -14.17
CA LYS A 138 9.22 27.43 -13.99
C LYS A 138 9.73 28.05 -15.29
N SER A 139 8.91 28.07 -16.34
CA SER A 139 9.09 28.99 -17.47
C SER A 139 7.72 29.30 -18.07
N GLY A 140 7.36 30.57 -18.09
CA GLY A 140 6.02 31.04 -18.42
C GLY A 140 5.55 30.77 -19.85
N ARG A 141 4.22 30.82 -19.97
CA ARG A 141 3.38 30.90 -21.18
C ARG A 141 3.31 29.64 -22.07
N GLY A 142 2.16 28.97 -21.96
CA GLY A 142 1.49 28.33 -23.09
C GLY A 142 1.51 26.80 -23.10
N ALA A 143 0.32 26.20 -23.02
CA ALA A 143 -0.02 24.77 -23.14
C ALA A 143 0.46 23.85 -22.01
N ALA A 144 -0.51 23.31 -21.26
CA ALA A 144 -0.31 22.24 -20.30
C ALA A 144 0.05 20.96 -21.06
N ASP A 145 1.35 20.64 -21.08
CA ASP A 145 1.83 19.30 -21.39
C ASP A 145 2.39 18.73 -20.09
N GLU A 146 1.53 18.04 -19.32
CA GLU A 146 1.87 17.33 -18.09
C GLU A 146 2.74 16.10 -18.44
N SER A 147 3.96 16.34 -18.90
CA SER A 147 4.94 15.27 -19.15
C SER A 147 5.54 14.77 -17.83
N SER A 148 4.69 14.18 -17.00
CA SER A 148 5.15 13.34 -15.87
C SER A 148 5.78 12.07 -16.46
N CYS A 149 7.02 11.77 -16.09
CA CYS A 149 7.67 10.51 -16.45
C CYS A 149 7.61 9.52 -15.29
N ILE A 150 7.43 8.25 -15.62
CA ILE A 150 7.43 7.15 -14.64
C ILE A 150 8.84 7.01 -14.08
N ALA A 151 8.97 6.89 -12.76
CA ALA A 151 10.27 6.72 -12.11
C ALA A 151 10.90 5.36 -12.50
N HIS A 152 12.20 5.37 -12.81
CA HIS A 152 12.92 4.17 -13.23
C HIS A 152 13.42 3.36 -12.04
N TRP A 153 12.86 2.17 -11.84
CA TRP A 153 13.28 1.24 -10.78
C TRP A 153 14.25 0.21 -11.32
N GLU A 154 15.41 0.08 -10.70
CA GLU A 154 16.44 -0.89 -11.04
C GLU A 154 16.37 -2.09 -10.11
N ASP A 155 16.43 -3.30 -10.66
CA ASP A 155 16.51 -4.52 -9.85
C ASP A 155 17.87 -4.59 -9.15
N CYS A 156 17.86 -4.89 -7.84
CA CYS A 156 19.08 -4.93 -7.03
C CYS A 156 19.11 -6.16 -6.12
N LYS A 157 20.31 -6.48 -5.61
CA LYS A 157 20.54 -7.54 -4.62
C LYS A 157 20.67 -7.00 -3.19
N GLU A 158 20.63 -5.68 -3.04
CA GLU A 158 20.66 -5.02 -1.74
C GLU A 158 19.38 -5.36 -0.99
N GLU A 159 19.48 -5.79 0.27
CA GLU A 159 18.32 -6.07 1.11
C GLU A 159 18.13 -4.95 2.12
N LEU A 160 16.88 -4.74 2.55
CA LEU A 160 16.60 -3.83 3.65
C LEU A 160 17.18 -4.40 4.94
N ASP A 161 18.06 -3.64 5.59
CA ASP A 161 18.58 -4.00 6.91
C ASP A 161 17.47 -3.81 7.96
N MET A 162 16.71 -4.87 8.18
CA MET A 162 15.62 -4.90 9.15
C MET A 162 16.12 -4.65 10.59
N VAL A 163 17.38 -4.95 10.89
CA VAL A 163 17.97 -4.73 12.22
C VAL A 163 18.24 -3.24 12.43
N ALA A 164 18.81 -2.57 11.42
CA ALA A 164 18.97 -1.13 11.45
C ALA A 164 17.62 -0.40 11.54
N LEU A 165 16.60 -0.88 10.83
CA LEU A 165 15.23 -0.33 10.88
C LEU A 165 14.50 -0.60 12.21
N ALA A 166 14.88 -1.65 12.92
CA ALA A 166 14.38 -1.95 14.26
C ALA A 166 15.08 -1.12 15.35
N SER A 167 16.12 -0.34 15.01
CA SER A 167 16.79 0.53 15.95
C SER A 167 15.83 1.58 16.54
N LYS A 168 16.05 1.93 17.81
CA LYS A 168 15.19 2.84 18.57
C LYS A 168 15.52 4.31 18.28
N GLU A 169 15.41 4.71 17.02
CA GLU A 169 15.36 6.14 16.71
C GLU A 169 13.99 6.72 17.10
N PRO A 170 13.94 7.99 17.58
CA PRO A 170 12.69 8.66 17.86
C PRO A 170 11.85 8.76 16.59
N ILE A 171 10.55 8.53 16.75
CA ILE A 171 9.59 8.59 15.65
C ILE A 171 9.11 10.03 15.54
N LEU A 172 9.62 10.74 14.54
CA LEU A 172 9.23 12.12 14.29
C LEU A 172 7.79 12.19 13.78
N PHE A 173 7.45 11.28 12.88
CA PHE A 173 6.11 11.17 12.31
C PHE A 173 5.77 9.71 12.07
N TYR A 174 4.58 9.32 12.49
CA TYR A 174 3.98 8.05 12.14
C TYR A 174 2.57 8.30 11.64
N ASP A 175 2.23 7.66 10.54
CA ASP A 175 0.84 7.59 10.13
C ASP A 175 0.49 6.28 9.44
N GLU A 176 -0.77 5.89 9.56
CA GLU A 176 -1.37 4.71 8.97
C GLU A 176 -2.64 5.09 8.23
N VAL A 177 -2.65 4.85 6.92
CA VAL A 177 -3.74 5.15 6.01
C VAL A 177 -4.30 3.85 5.46
N ILE A 178 -5.61 3.64 5.65
CA ILE A 178 -6.35 2.53 5.04
C ILE A 178 -6.76 2.97 3.64
N LEU A 179 -6.47 2.15 2.63
CA LEU A 179 -6.81 2.42 1.23
C LEU A 179 -8.13 1.75 0.85
N TYR A 180 -8.28 0.47 1.18
CA TYR A 180 -9.57 -0.22 1.10
C TYR A 180 -9.65 -1.39 2.06
N GLU A 181 -10.87 -1.79 2.38
CA GLU A 181 -11.22 -2.92 3.22
C GLU A 181 -12.49 -3.61 2.70
N ASP A 182 -12.55 -4.93 2.84
CA ASP A 182 -13.70 -5.77 2.50
C ASP A 182 -13.78 -6.96 3.46
N GLU A 183 -14.96 -7.24 4.01
CA GLU A 183 -15.18 -8.35 4.95
C GLU A 183 -15.54 -9.67 4.25
N LEU A 184 -15.50 -9.70 2.91
CA LEU A 184 -15.82 -10.85 2.08
C LEU A 184 -17.20 -11.45 2.43
N ALA A 185 -18.17 -10.57 2.72
CA ALA A 185 -19.49 -10.91 3.25
C ALA A 185 -19.43 -11.84 4.48
N ASP A 186 -18.65 -11.46 5.49
CA ASP A 186 -18.39 -12.19 6.74
C ASP A 186 -17.60 -13.51 6.57
N ASN A 187 -16.90 -13.71 5.45
CA ASN A 187 -16.09 -14.93 5.21
C ASN A 187 -14.58 -14.67 5.25
N GLY A 188 -14.16 -13.51 5.76
CA GLY A 188 -12.76 -13.20 5.90
C GLY A 188 -12.48 -11.71 5.97
N VAL A 189 -11.32 -11.33 5.46
CA VAL A 189 -10.92 -9.92 5.36
C VAL A 189 -9.98 -9.74 4.17
N SER A 190 -10.18 -8.68 3.41
CA SER A 190 -9.26 -8.13 2.41
C SER A 190 -8.97 -6.68 2.79
N LEU A 191 -7.74 -6.38 3.20
CA LEU A 191 -7.36 -5.09 3.76
C LEU A 191 -6.06 -4.60 3.11
N LEU A 192 -6.08 -3.39 2.55
CA LEU A 192 -4.90 -2.69 2.07
C LEU A 192 -4.60 -1.46 2.92
N THR A 193 -3.44 -1.45 3.56
CA THR A 193 -2.97 -0.34 4.41
C THR A 193 -1.60 0.13 3.96
N VAL A 194 -1.33 1.42 4.14
CA VAL A 194 0.00 2.00 4.00
C VAL A 194 0.39 2.72 5.29
N LYS A 195 1.57 2.41 5.80
CA LYS A 195 2.14 2.99 7.02
C LYS A 195 3.43 3.70 6.69
N VAL A 196 3.66 4.85 7.31
CA VAL A 196 4.92 5.58 7.22
C VAL A 196 5.46 5.82 8.62
N ARG A 197 6.78 5.67 8.75
CA ARG A 197 7.55 6.03 9.93
C ARG A 197 8.71 6.93 9.47
N VAL A 198 8.78 8.13 10.00
CA VAL A 198 9.84 9.09 9.72
C VAL A 198 10.71 9.22 10.95
N MET A 199 12.01 9.11 10.74
CA MET A 199 13.07 9.17 11.74
C MET A 199 14.07 10.25 11.33
N PRO A 200 14.94 10.71 12.25
CA PRO A 200 15.97 11.69 11.91
C PRO A 200 16.92 11.23 10.79
N SER A 201 17.18 9.92 10.69
CA SER A 201 18.08 9.34 9.68
C SER A 201 17.40 9.00 8.35
N GLY A 202 16.08 9.07 8.25
CA GLY A 202 15.37 8.62 7.05
C GLY A 202 13.89 8.33 7.27
N TRP A 203 13.25 7.75 6.26
CA TRP A 203 11.88 7.27 6.38
C TRP A 203 11.76 5.82 5.95
N PHE A 204 10.82 5.11 6.58
CA PHE A 204 10.43 3.75 6.28
C PHE A 204 8.93 3.70 6.00
N LEU A 205 8.55 2.93 4.99
CA LEU A 205 7.17 2.75 4.56
C LEU A 205 6.85 1.28 4.41
N LEU A 206 5.64 0.90 4.84
CA LEU A 206 5.09 -0.43 4.66
C LEU A 206 3.71 -0.32 4.02
N LEU A 207 3.61 -0.69 2.75
CA LEU A 207 2.34 -1.01 2.09
C LEU A 207 2.06 -2.49 2.33
N ARG A 208 0.94 -2.82 2.94
CA ARG A 208 0.55 -4.18 3.28
C ARG A 208 -0.85 -4.47 2.77
N PHE A 209 -0.93 -5.47 1.88
CA PHE A 209 -2.16 -6.14 1.54
C PHE A 209 -2.28 -7.43 2.35
N TRP A 210 -3.36 -7.53 3.14
CA TRP A 210 -3.69 -8.70 3.93
C TRP A 210 -5.01 -9.30 3.45
N LEU A 211 -4.96 -10.59 3.11
CA LEU A 211 -6.14 -11.36 2.74
C LEU A 211 -6.20 -12.61 3.61
N ARG A 212 -7.36 -12.81 4.24
CA ARG A 212 -7.73 -14.07 4.88
C ARG A 212 -9.09 -14.46 4.33
N VAL A 213 -9.18 -15.66 3.76
CA VAL A 213 -10.45 -16.30 3.41
C VAL A 213 -10.63 -17.46 4.36
N ASP A 214 -11.66 -17.39 5.20
CA ASP A 214 -11.81 -18.27 6.35
C ASP A 214 -11.91 -19.74 5.94
N GLY A 215 -11.06 -20.57 6.54
CA GLY A 215 -10.93 -21.99 6.21
C GLY A 215 -10.29 -22.31 4.85
N VAL A 216 -9.94 -21.32 4.03
CA VAL A 216 -9.39 -21.52 2.68
C VAL A 216 -7.91 -21.16 2.62
N LEU A 217 -7.58 -19.87 2.65
CA LEU A 217 -6.20 -19.39 2.51
C LEU A 217 -5.94 -18.06 3.22
N MET A 218 -4.65 -17.79 3.40
CA MET A 218 -4.13 -16.49 3.81
C MET A 218 -3.08 -16.04 2.81
N ARG A 219 -3.12 -14.77 2.44
CA ARG A 219 -2.17 -14.12 1.55
C ARG A 219 -1.74 -12.79 2.13
N LEU A 220 -0.44 -12.56 2.13
CA LEU A 220 0.18 -11.34 2.62
C LEU A 220 1.11 -10.81 1.53
N ARG A 221 0.87 -9.58 1.05
CA ARG A 221 1.79 -8.89 0.14
C ARG A 221 2.28 -7.62 0.82
N ASP A 222 3.55 -7.64 1.20
CA ASP A 222 4.23 -6.49 1.79
C ASP A 222 5.10 -5.83 0.72
N THR A 223 5.00 -4.52 0.59
CA THR A 223 5.99 -3.69 -0.09
C THR A 223 6.58 -2.73 0.94
N ARG A 224 7.86 -2.91 1.23
CA ARG A 224 8.64 -2.05 2.11
C ARG A 224 9.44 -1.08 1.28
N MET A 225 9.45 0.19 1.65
CA MET A 225 10.34 1.18 1.08
C MET A 225 11.12 1.89 2.18
N HIS A 226 12.38 2.22 1.90
CA HIS A 226 13.24 2.93 2.83
C HIS A 226 14.15 3.90 2.08
N CYS A 227 14.31 5.10 2.65
CA CYS A 227 15.29 6.08 2.19
C CYS A 227 16.04 6.62 3.39
N THR A 228 17.37 6.59 3.32
CA THR A 228 18.23 7.24 4.31
C THR A 228 18.52 8.68 3.90
N PHE A 229 18.45 9.60 4.85
CA PHE A 229 18.93 10.96 4.70
C PHE A 229 20.45 10.96 4.87
N ARG A 230 21.19 11.05 3.77
CA ARG A 230 22.64 11.19 3.78
C ARG A 230 23.03 12.60 3.38
N GLU A 231 24.02 13.16 4.07
CA GLU A 231 24.54 14.48 3.70
C GLU A 231 25.45 14.33 2.47
N ASN A 232 25.20 15.15 1.44
CA ASN A 232 25.96 15.20 0.18
C ASN A 232 25.93 13.95 -0.70
N GLU A 233 25.00 13.02 -0.47
CA GLU A 233 24.73 11.89 -1.38
C GLU A 233 23.34 12.02 -1.98
N GLU A 234 23.18 11.56 -3.23
CA GLU A 234 21.87 11.42 -3.86
C GLU A 234 21.01 10.43 -3.06
N PRO A 235 19.76 10.78 -2.71
CA PRO A 235 18.90 9.86 -1.97
C PRO A 235 18.63 8.61 -2.81
N ILE A 236 18.85 7.44 -2.20
CA ILE A 236 18.52 6.15 -2.80
C ILE A 236 17.34 5.58 -2.05
N ILE A 237 16.27 5.24 -2.77
CA ILE A 237 15.13 4.55 -2.21
C ILE A 237 15.27 3.07 -2.52
N LEU A 238 15.32 2.25 -1.47
CA LEU A 238 15.23 0.81 -1.60
C LEU A 238 13.77 0.38 -1.47
N ARG A 239 13.32 -0.51 -2.36
CA ARG A 239 11.98 -1.12 -2.36
C ARG A 239 12.10 -2.63 -2.34
N GLU A 240 11.52 -3.26 -1.35
CA GLU A 240 11.39 -4.72 -1.27
C GLU A 240 9.92 -5.12 -1.30
N SER A 241 9.54 -5.94 -2.27
CA SER A 241 8.21 -6.57 -2.34
C SER A 241 8.33 -8.06 -1.97
N CYS A 242 7.60 -8.48 -0.95
CA CYS A 242 7.56 -9.85 -0.44
C CYS A 242 6.10 -10.36 -0.44
N TRP A 243 5.85 -11.44 -1.17
CA TRP A 243 4.55 -12.08 -1.24
C TRP A 243 4.61 -13.42 -0.52
N ARG A 244 3.65 -13.66 0.35
CA ARG A 244 3.53 -14.88 1.14
C ARG A 244 2.11 -15.42 1.04
N GLU A 245 1.98 -16.73 0.98
CA GLU A 245 0.67 -17.38 0.84
C GLU A 245 0.68 -18.76 1.47
N ILE A 246 -0.41 -19.14 2.14
CA ILE A 246 -0.61 -20.50 2.61
C ILE A 246 -2.10 -20.84 2.64
N THR A 247 -2.44 -22.11 2.45
CA THR A 247 -3.80 -22.60 2.71
C THR A 247 -3.95 -23.03 4.16
N PHE A 248 -5.17 -22.94 4.71
CA PHE A 248 -5.46 -23.46 6.06
C PHE A 248 -5.13 -24.96 6.18
N LYS A 249 -5.35 -25.74 5.11
CA LYS A 249 -5.01 -27.16 5.04
C LYS A 249 -3.49 -27.42 5.17
N ALA A 250 -2.67 -26.61 4.50
CA ALA A 250 -1.21 -26.73 4.60
C ALA A 250 -0.71 -26.26 5.97
N LEU A 251 -1.38 -25.28 6.57
CA LEU A 251 -1.05 -24.74 7.88
C LEU A 251 -1.41 -25.73 9.01
N SER A 252 -2.57 -26.38 8.93
CA SER A 252 -2.99 -27.41 9.88
C SER A 252 -2.08 -28.64 9.85
N SER A 253 -1.58 -29.00 8.66
CA SER A 253 -0.59 -30.07 8.50
C SER A 253 0.75 -29.78 9.22
N LYS A 254 1.02 -28.52 9.54
CA LYS A 254 2.18 -28.08 10.34
C LYS A 254 1.87 -27.94 11.84
N GLY A 255 0.66 -28.33 12.28
CA GLY A 255 0.25 -28.29 13.69
C GLY A 255 -0.24 -26.93 14.20
N TYR A 256 -0.52 -25.98 13.30
CA TYR A 256 -1.07 -24.68 13.68
C TYR A 256 -2.61 -24.72 13.79
N PRO A 257 -3.21 -23.80 14.57
CA PRO A 257 -4.67 -23.67 14.66
C PRO A 257 -5.37 -23.61 13.30
N THR A 258 -6.54 -24.22 13.21
CA THR A 258 -7.43 -24.07 12.05
C THR A 258 -8.45 -22.95 12.23
N ASP A 259 -8.58 -22.43 13.45
CA ASP A 259 -9.51 -21.37 13.79
C ASP A 259 -9.03 -20.03 13.20
N SER A 260 -9.88 -19.40 12.39
CA SER A 260 -9.59 -18.11 11.77
C SER A 260 -9.33 -17.01 12.79
N ALA A 261 -9.92 -17.08 14.00
CA ALA A 261 -9.73 -16.07 15.03
C ALA A 261 -8.27 -15.95 15.49
N ALA A 262 -7.51 -17.06 15.42
CA ALA A 262 -6.08 -17.09 15.73
C ALA A 262 -5.21 -16.28 14.74
N TYR A 263 -5.78 -15.87 13.61
CA TYR A 263 -5.09 -15.18 12.50
C TYR A 263 -5.68 -13.80 12.21
N SER A 264 -6.14 -13.13 13.26
CA SER A 264 -6.68 -11.77 13.16
C SER A 264 -5.59 -10.73 12.94
N ASP A 265 -4.39 -10.94 13.51
CA ASP A 265 -3.25 -10.04 13.34
C ASP A 265 -2.29 -10.55 12.24
N PRO A 266 -2.14 -9.82 11.12
CA PRO A 266 -1.19 -10.18 10.05
C PRO A 266 0.27 -10.19 10.52
N GLY A 267 0.62 -9.42 11.57
CA GLY A 267 1.96 -9.39 12.15
C GLY A 267 2.39 -10.76 12.69
N ILE A 268 1.53 -11.40 13.48
CA ILE A 268 1.81 -12.67 14.16
C ILE A 268 2.02 -13.82 13.16
N ILE A 269 1.24 -13.83 12.08
CA ILE A 269 1.28 -14.91 11.09
C ILE A 269 2.36 -14.69 10.02
N SER A 270 2.78 -13.45 9.78
CA SER A 270 3.69 -13.08 8.68
C SER A 270 4.97 -13.93 8.64
N GLU A 271 5.58 -14.21 9.80
CA GLU A 271 6.79 -15.02 9.92
C GLU A 271 6.59 -16.50 9.54
N ARG A 272 5.36 -16.99 9.69
CA ARG A 272 4.99 -18.40 9.47
C ARG A 272 4.52 -18.67 8.04
N LEU A 273 4.15 -17.63 7.30
CA LEU A 273 3.74 -17.73 5.90
C LEU A 273 4.98 -17.94 5.01
N PRO A 274 4.99 -18.96 4.12
CA PRO A 274 6.09 -19.18 3.21
C PRO A 274 6.14 -18.09 2.14
N ILE A 275 7.35 -17.71 1.73
CA ILE A 275 7.57 -16.71 0.69
C ILE A 275 7.35 -17.35 -0.68
N VAL A 276 6.45 -16.78 -1.46
CA VAL A 276 6.15 -17.17 -2.85
C VAL A 276 6.95 -16.32 -3.83
N LYS A 277 7.15 -15.04 -3.52
CA LYS A 277 7.90 -14.11 -4.36
C LYS A 277 8.61 -13.09 -3.47
N ARG A 278 9.88 -12.81 -3.79
CA ARG A 278 10.62 -11.68 -3.23
C ARG A 278 11.28 -10.94 -4.39
N LYS A 279 11.15 -9.62 -4.40
CA LYS A 279 11.79 -8.75 -5.38
C LYS A 279 12.34 -7.52 -4.67
N THR A 280 13.59 -7.17 -4.95
CA THR A 280 14.19 -5.95 -4.44
C THR A 280 14.64 -5.05 -5.57
N GLN A 281 14.38 -3.77 -5.40
CA GLN A 281 14.63 -2.74 -6.39
C GLN A 281 15.15 -1.48 -5.71
N LYS A 282 15.86 -0.66 -6.46
CA LYS A 282 16.31 0.66 -6.04
C LYS A 282 15.85 1.73 -7.02
N LEU A 283 15.58 2.91 -6.49
CA LEU A 283 15.35 4.12 -7.26
C LEU A 283 16.44 5.13 -6.85
N ILE A 284 17.28 5.49 -7.82
CA ILE A 284 18.32 6.50 -7.64
C ILE A 284 17.73 7.84 -8.04
N ILE A 285 17.83 8.82 -7.15
CA ILE A 285 17.28 10.15 -7.34
C ILE A 285 18.39 11.10 -7.81
N SER A 286 18.38 11.45 -9.10
CA SER A 286 19.26 12.46 -9.71
C SER A 286 18.65 13.87 -9.64
#